data_AF-A0A1E7J6J7-F1
#
_entry.id   AF-A0A1E7J6J7-F1
#
_cell.length_a   1.000
_cell.length_b   1.000
_cell.length_c   1.000
_cell.angle_alpha   90.00
_cell.angle_beta   90.00
_cell.angle_gamma   90.00
#
_symmetry.space_group_name_H-M   'P 1'
#
loop_
_entity.id
_entity.type
_entity.pdbx_description
1 polymer ?
#
loop_
_entity_poly.entity_id
_entity_poly.type
_entity_poly.pdbx_seq_one_letter_code
_entity_poly.pdbx_strand_id
1 'polypeptide(L)'
;MDEIKLFDFLETQELKVLLDLLRDAYNEMDTTQRRIVFGGLIKKVPPSSVEADDLLEEIEDFYRESLSGYYYAPFSINSKNFSHIPEETEEWFELLGDLLEKSMLLTKQEEHSSAVKCFKILCKLIERMGDGEEIIFAEEYGDWMIPGDHKAFTKAYLTSLAATTNASEFTEVALPLIKDDSFSSCANKVYASAIAVANKEQKELLKKEVQARKIKTKI
;
A
#
# COMPACT_ATOMS: atom_id res chain seq x y z
N MET A 1 8.56 -25.79 26.23
CA MET A 1 7.14 -25.71 26.63
C MET A 1 6.40 -26.85 25.94
N ASP A 2 5.51 -27.54 26.63
CA ASP A 2 4.76 -28.68 26.07
C ASP A 2 3.50 -28.15 25.39
N GLU A 3 3.48 -28.15 24.06
CA GLU A 3 2.41 -27.56 23.24
C GLU A 3 1.05 -28.20 23.54
N ILE A 4 1.00 -29.53 23.59
CA ILE A 4 -0.25 -30.27 23.79
C ILE A 4 -0.86 -29.90 25.15
N LYS A 5 -0.04 -29.95 26.21
CA LYS A 5 -0.54 -29.59 27.55
C LYS A 5 -0.97 -28.13 27.67
N LEU A 6 -0.30 -27.22 26.97
CA LEU A 6 -0.68 -25.82 26.95
C LEU A 6 -2.06 -25.65 26.32
N PHE A 7 -2.28 -26.22 25.13
CA PHE A 7 -3.56 -26.08 24.44
C PHE A 7 -4.69 -26.83 25.13
N ASP A 8 -4.44 -28.01 25.71
CA ASP A 8 -5.40 -28.70 26.59
C ASP A 8 -5.84 -27.80 27.76
N PHE A 9 -4.92 -27.03 28.34
CA PHE A 9 -5.24 -26.08 29.39
C PHE A 9 -6.01 -24.86 28.86
N LEU A 10 -5.58 -24.29 27.72
CA LEU A 10 -6.23 -23.13 27.09
C LEU A 10 -7.68 -23.42 26.69
N GLU A 11 -8.00 -24.64 26.25
CA GLU A 11 -9.37 -25.07 25.94
C GLU A 11 -10.33 -24.98 27.14
N THR A 12 -9.80 -25.00 28.37
CA THR A 12 -10.60 -24.88 29.60
C THR A 12 -10.76 -23.43 30.10
N GLN A 13 -10.11 -22.46 29.48
CA GLN A 13 -10.10 -21.07 29.95
C GLN A 13 -11.31 -20.27 29.46
N GLU A 14 -11.63 -19.20 30.19
CA GLU A 14 -12.66 -18.25 29.78
C GLU A 14 -12.21 -17.44 28.55
N LEU A 15 -13.17 -17.07 27.70
CA LEU A 15 -12.91 -16.26 26.49
C LEU A 15 -12.12 -14.98 26.79
N LYS A 16 -12.40 -14.32 27.93
CA LYS A 16 -11.69 -13.10 28.32
C LYS A 16 -10.19 -13.35 28.51
N VAL A 17 -9.83 -14.45 29.18
CA VAL A 17 -8.43 -14.84 29.40
C VAL A 17 -7.73 -15.11 28.07
N LEU A 18 -8.42 -15.79 27.15
CA LEU A 18 -7.88 -16.06 25.81
C LEU A 18 -7.67 -14.77 25.01
N LEU A 19 -8.60 -13.81 25.10
CA LEU A 19 -8.46 -12.52 24.43
C LEU A 19 -7.33 -11.66 25.02
N ASP A 20 -7.18 -11.67 26.35
CA ASP A 20 -6.08 -10.97 27.02
C ASP A 20 -4.72 -11.57 26.60
N LEU A 21 -4.60 -12.91 26.57
CA LEU A 21 -3.40 -13.60 26.07
C LEU A 21 -3.10 -13.29 24.60
N LEU A 22 -4.12 -13.24 23.74
CA LEU A 22 -3.93 -12.89 22.33
C LEU A 22 -3.50 -11.44 22.15
N ARG A 23 -3.96 -10.53 23.02
CA ARG A 23 -3.52 -9.13 23.03
C ARG A 23 -2.06 -9.01 23.47
N ASP A 24 -1.68 -9.71 24.53
CA ASP A 24 -0.29 -9.75 24.99
C ASP A 24 0.61 -10.34 23.90
N ALA A 25 0.20 -11.45 23.30
CA ALA A 25 0.90 -12.07 22.18
C ALA A 25 1.04 -11.12 20.98
N TYR A 26 -0.01 -10.38 20.63
CA TYR A 26 0.05 -9.39 19.54
C TYR A 26 1.11 -8.32 19.83
N ASN A 27 1.18 -7.80 21.06
CA ASN A 27 2.14 -6.75 21.43
C ASN A 27 3.60 -7.24 21.41
N GLU A 28 3.84 -8.50 21.78
CA GLU A 28 5.19 -9.10 21.79
C GLU A 28 5.66 -9.57 20.40
N MET A 29 4.73 -9.85 19.49
CA MET A 29 5.06 -10.30 18.13
C MET A 29 5.64 -9.17 17.27
N ASP A 30 6.58 -9.53 16.40
CA ASP A 30 7.01 -8.68 15.29
C ASP A 30 5.93 -8.60 14.18
N THR A 31 6.11 -7.69 13.24
CA THR A 31 5.17 -7.38 12.15
C THR A 31 4.88 -8.61 11.30
N THR A 32 5.92 -9.39 10.98
CA THR A 32 5.77 -10.62 10.19
C THR A 32 4.95 -11.68 10.95
N GLN A 33 5.22 -11.87 12.23
CA GLN A 33 4.48 -12.80 13.09
C GLN A 33 3.02 -12.38 13.23
N ARG A 34 2.74 -11.09 13.45
CA ARG A 34 1.37 -10.55 13.51
C ARG A 34 0.61 -10.85 12.21
N ARG A 35 1.23 -10.60 11.06
CA ARG A 35 0.66 -10.91 9.74
C ARG A 35 0.36 -12.39 9.55
N ILE A 36 1.27 -13.28 9.96
CA ILE A 36 1.08 -14.73 9.86
C ILE A 36 -0.08 -15.21 10.74
N VAL A 37 -0.15 -14.74 11.99
CA VAL A 37 -1.13 -15.22 12.98
C VAL A 37 -2.50 -14.58 12.77
N PHE A 38 -2.55 -13.26 12.55
CA PHE A 38 -3.80 -12.49 12.54
C PHE A 38 -4.23 -11.99 11.16
N GLY A 39 -3.35 -11.99 10.16
CA GLY A 39 -3.62 -11.41 8.83
C GLY A 39 -4.79 -12.06 8.10
N GLY A 40 -5.05 -13.35 8.32
CA GLY A 40 -6.23 -14.03 7.78
C GLY A 40 -7.55 -13.64 8.46
N LEU A 41 -7.49 -13.22 9.72
CA LEU A 41 -8.65 -12.79 10.50
C LEU A 41 -8.99 -11.32 10.22
N ILE A 42 -7.99 -10.44 10.16
CA ILE A 42 -8.22 -9.01 9.92
C ILE A 42 -8.91 -8.77 8.57
N LYS A 43 -8.56 -9.53 7.54
CA LYS A 43 -9.22 -9.49 6.21
C LYS A 43 -10.71 -9.85 6.22
N LYS A 44 -11.20 -10.48 7.29
CA LYS A 44 -12.62 -10.83 7.46
C LYS A 44 -13.38 -9.77 8.25
N VAL A 45 -12.68 -8.85 8.93
CA VAL A 45 -13.29 -7.73 9.63
C VAL A 45 -13.84 -6.78 8.56
N PRO A 46 -15.13 -6.43 8.59
CA PRO A 46 -15.68 -5.45 7.66
C PRO A 46 -14.91 -4.14 7.81
N PRO A 47 -14.52 -3.49 6.70
CA PRO A 47 -13.90 -2.18 6.78
C PRO A 47 -14.89 -1.22 7.43
N SER A 48 -14.45 -0.49 8.45
CA SER A 48 -15.19 0.65 8.97
C SER A 48 -15.19 1.78 7.95
N SER A 49 -16.12 2.74 8.10
CA SER A 49 -15.95 4.03 7.43
C SER A 49 -14.63 4.66 7.84
N VAL A 50 -14.10 5.53 6.98
CA VAL A 50 -12.83 6.21 7.20
C VAL A 50 -13.12 7.69 7.13
N GLU A 51 -12.77 8.43 8.18
CA GLU A 51 -12.90 9.87 8.19
C GLU A 51 -11.75 10.46 7.37
N ALA A 52 -12.10 11.31 6.39
CA ALA A 52 -11.17 11.78 5.38
C ALA A 52 -10.02 12.63 5.95
N ASP A 53 -10.34 13.49 6.93
CA ASP A 53 -9.36 14.39 7.54
C ASP A 53 -8.40 13.61 8.46
N ASP A 54 -8.91 12.68 9.26
CA ASP A 54 -8.10 11.81 10.13
C ASP A 54 -7.12 10.96 9.30
N LEU A 55 -7.59 10.38 8.19
CA LEU A 55 -6.71 9.61 7.29
C LEU A 55 -5.62 10.49 6.68
N LEU A 56 -5.97 11.71 6.26
CA LEU A 56 -4.99 12.61 5.65
C LEU A 56 -3.91 12.99 6.67
N GLU A 57 -4.28 13.31 7.91
CA GLU A 57 -3.34 13.57 9.00
C GLU A 57 -2.42 12.36 9.25
N GLU A 58 -2.99 11.15 9.34
CA GLU A 58 -2.23 9.91 9.49
C GLU A 58 -1.20 9.70 8.36
N ILE A 59 -1.61 9.96 7.11
CA ILE A 59 -0.73 9.85 5.94
C ILE A 59 0.37 10.93 5.94
N GLU A 60 0.03 12.15 6.34
CA GLU A 60 1.00 13.26 6.43
C GLU A 60 2.04 13.00 7.52
N ASP A 61 1.63 12.41 8.64
CA ASP A 61 2.50 11.99 9.74
C ASP A 61 3.44 10.88 9.27
N PHE A 62 2.90 9.80 8.68
CA PHE A 62 3.68 8.70 8.12
C PHE A 62 4.70 9.17 7.07
N TYR A 63 4.29 10.11 6.20
CA TYR A 63 5.19 10.69 5.20
C TYR A 63 6.33 11.48 5.86
N ARG A 64 6.08 12.24 6.93
CA ARG A 64 7.15 12.96 7.65
C ARG A 64 8.09 12.00 8.36
N GLU A 65 7.57 10.96 9.02
CA GLU A 65 8.37 9.94 9.69
C GLU A 65 9.27 9.20 8.70
N SER A 66 8.71 8.78 7.57
CA SER A 66 9.47 8.14 6.47
C SER A 66 10.67 8.98 6.02
N LEU A 67 10.47 10.28 5.78
CA LEU A 67 11.54 11.16 5.31
C LEU A 67 12.53 11.57 6.40
N SER A 68 12.15 11.40 7.66
CA SER A 68 13.08 11.63 8.78
C SER A 68 14.07 10.48 8.97
N GLY A 69 13.90 9.38 8.23
CA GLY A 69 14.69 8.15 8.39
C GLY A 69 14.23 7.31 9.59
N TYR A 70 13.01 7.53 10.11
CA TYR A 70 12.47 6.77 11.24
C TYR A 70 12.49 5.26 10.99
N TYR A 71 12.15 4.85 9.75
CA TYR A 71 12.13 3.46 9.33
C TYR A 71 13.46 2.98 8.70
N TYR A 72 14.46 3.87 8.61
CA TYR A 72 15.76 3.53 8.07
C TYR A 72 16.63 2.88 9.13
N ALA A 73 16.66 1.54 9.14
CA ALA A 73 17.37 0.74 10.12
C ALA A 73 18.58 -0.02 9.52
N PRO A 74 19.71 0.68 9.26
CA PRO A 74 20.86 0.06 8.61
C PRO A 74 21.59 -0.92 9.52
N PHE A 75 22.06 -2.03 8.93
CA PHE A 75 22.96 -2.97 9.59
C PHE A 75 24.10 -3.39 8.66
N SER A 76 25.17 -3.96 9.24
CA SER A 76 26.30 -4.44 8.45
C SER A 76 25.93 -5.72 7.66
N ILE A 77 25.67 -5.53 6.36
CA ILE A 77 25.37 -6.61 5.43
C ILE A 77 26.61 -7.50 5.23
N ASN A 78 26.38 -8.81 5.24
CA ASN A 78 27.34 -9.86 4.96
C ASN A 78 26.62 -11.05 4.30
N SER A 79 27.38 -12.07 3.89
CA SER A 79 26.84 -13.22 3.16
C SER A 79 25.81 -14.06 3.92
N LYS A 80 25.63 -13.85 5.22
CA LYS A 80 24.65 -14.58 6.05
C LYS A 80 23.36 -13.79 6.29
N ASN A 81 23.36 -12.46 6.16
CA ASN A 81 22.23 -11.61 6.52
C ASN A 81 21.78 -10.67 5.38
N PHE A 82 22.32 -10.80 4.17
CA PHE A 82 21.93 -9.95 3.03
C PHE A 82 20.45 -10.03 2.64
N SER A 83 19.77 -11.14 2.96
CA SER A 83 18.32 -11.29 2.74
C SER A 83 17.48 -10.88 3.93
N HIS A 84 18.09 -10.38 5.01
CA HIS A 84 17.35 -9.92 6.18
C HIS A 84 16.75 -8.55 5.91
N ILE A 85 15.45 -8.43 6.14
CA ILE A 85 14.73 -7.16 6.14
C ILE A 85 14.58 -6.73 7.61
N PRO A 86 15.03 -5.52 7.99
CA PRO A 86 14.78 -4.97 9.31
C PRO A 86 13.28 -4.88 9.60
N GLU A 87 12.94 -4.98 10.88
CA GLU A 87 11.56 -4.87 11.33
C GLU A 87 10.95 -3.52 10.96
N GLU A 88 11.74 -2.45 11.04
CA GLU A 88 11.33 -1.09 10.69
C GLU A 88 10.97 -0.98 9.20
N THR A 89 11.68 -1.69 8.33
CA THR A 89 11.35 -1.76 6.89
C THR A 89 10.07 -2.55 6.66
N GLU A 90 9.85 -3.67 7.36
CA GLU A 90 8.58 -4.43 7.27
C GLU A 90 7.40 -3.59 7.79
N GLU A 91 7.55 -2.89 8.91
CA GLU A 91 6.54 -1.98 9.48
C GLU A 91 6.16 -0.89 8.48
N TRP A 92 7.14 -0.29 7.82
CA TRP A 92 6.90 0.72 6.78
C TRP A 92 6.05 0.18 5.63
N PHE A 93 6.35 -1.02 5.13
CA PHE A 93 5.59 -1.63 4.05
C PHE A 93 4.15 -1.97 4.47
N GLU A 94 3.97 -2.55 5.66
CA GLU A 94 2.63 -2.85 6.18
C GLU A 94 1.79 -1.59 6.36
N LEU A 95 2.35 -0.54 6.98
CA LEU A 95 1.63 0.72 7.18
C LEU A 95 1.28 1.39 5.85
N LEU A 96 2.20 1.41 4.88
CA LEU A 96 1.91 1.91 3.52
C LEU A 96 0.75 1.14 2.87
N GLY A 97 0.71 -0.20 3.00
CA GLY A 97 -0.37 -1.02 2.48
C GLY A 97 -1.72 -0.71 3.13
N ASP A 98 -1.76 -0.58 4.45
CA ASP A 98 -2.96 -0.22 5.21
C ASP A 98 -3.49 1.16 4.81
N LEU A 99 -2.62 2.15 4.64
CA LEU A 99 -3.00 3.51 4.22
C LEU A 99 -3.52 3.54 2.77
N LEU A 100 -2.97 2.71 1.88
CA LEU A 100 -3.50 2.53 0.52
C LEU A 100 -4.89 1.89 0.53
N GLU A 101 -5.12 0.91 1.41
CA GLU A 101 -6.44 0.28 1.57
C GLU A 101 -7.47 1.27 2.13
N LYS A 102 -7.13 2.03 3.17
CA LYS A 102 -7.97 3.11 3.72
C LYS A 102 -8.28 4.18 2.65
N SER A 103 -7.29 4.57 1.84
CA SER A 103 -7.48 5.52 0.72
C SER A 103 -8.42 4.98 -0.36
N MET A 104 -8.37 3.66 -0.63
CA MET A 104 -9.33 3.00 -1.50
C MET A 104 -10.75 3.01 -0.89
N LEU A 105 -10.90 2.91 0.43
CA LEU A 105 -12.21 3.03 1.09
C LEU A 105 -12.82 4.42 0.88
N LEU A 106 -12.05 5.50 0.95
CA LEU A 106 -12.53 6.85 0.61
C LEU A 106 -13.08 6.92 -0.83
N THR A 107 -12.41 6.27 -1.78
CA THR A 107 -12.92 6.16 -3.16
C THR A 107 -14.28 5.45 -3.20
N LYS A 108 -14.47 4.38 -2.42
CA LYS A 108 -15.74 3.65 -2.34
C LYS A 108 -16.84 4.46 -1.65
N GLN A 109 -16.47 5.41 -0.80
CA GLN A 109 -17.37 6.34 -0.11
C GLN A 109 -17.69 7.59 -0.96
N GLU A 110 -17.20 7.65 -2.21
CA GLU A 110 -17.34 8.81 -3.11
C GLU A 110 -16.64 10.09 -2.62
N GLU A 111 -15.77 9.98 -1.60
CA GLU A 111 -14.89 11.04 -1.09
C GLU A 111 -13.67 11.25 -2.01
N HIS A 112 -13.94 11.46 -3.30
CA HIS A 112 -12.92 11.40 -4.36
C HIS A 112 -11.82 12.45 -4.19
N SER A 113 -12.14 13.67 -3.73
CA SER A 113 -11.14 14.72 -3.55
C SER A 113 -10.12 14.34 -2.47
N SER A 114 -10.62 13.82 -1.34
CA SER A 114 -9.80 13.37 -0.21
C SER A 114 -8.98 12.14 -0.59
N ALA A 115 -9.60 11.17 -1.27
CA ALA A 115 -8.89 10.00 -1.79
C ALA A 115 -7.71 10.40 -2.70
N VAL A 116 -7.91 11.37 -3.61
CA VAL A 116 -6.83 11.86 -4.48
C VAL A 116 -5.69 12.48 -3.69
N LYS A 117 -5.96 13.27 -2.65
CA LYS A 117 -4.90 13.84 -1.79
C LYS A 117 -4.09 12.74 -1.12
N CYS A 118 -4.77 11.77 -0.51
CA CYS A 118 -4.15 10.63 0.17
C CYS A 118 -3.25 9.82 -0.77
N PHE A 119 -3.79 9.39 -1.92
CA PHE A 119 -3.02 8.63 -2.91
C PHE A 119 -1.82 9.42 -3.46
N LYS A 120 -1.95 10.74 -3.68
CA LYS A 120 -0.82 11.55 -4.14
C LYS A 120 0.37 11.50 -3.18
N ILE A 121 0.13 11.58 -1.88
CA ILE A 121 1.20 11.53 -0.88
C ILE A 121 1.84 10.13 -0.85
N LEU A 122 1.01 9.09 -0.83
CA LEU A 122 1.49 7.70 -0.79
C LEU A 122 2.25 7.31 -2.05
N CYS A 123 1.75 7.65 -3.25
CA CYS A 123 2.46 7.40 -4.50
C CYS A 123 3.80 8.14 -4.57
N LYS A 124 3.85 9.40 -4.10
CA LYS A 124 5.10 10.15 -4.01
C LYS A 124 6.11 9.47 -3.07
N LEU A 125 5.62 8.86 -2.00
CA LEU A 125 6.48 8.13 -1.07
C LEU A 125 7.05 6.84 -1.71
N ILE A 126 6.24 6.13 -2.49
CA ILE A 126 6.68 4.97 -3.30
C ILE A 126 7.73 5.39 -4.34
N GLU A 127 7.52 6.51 -5.03
CA GLU A 127 8.50 7.05 -5.99
C GLU A 127 9.85 7.31 -5.30
N ARG A 128 9.85 7.94 -4.12
CA ARG A 128 11.08 8.21 -3.36
C ARG A 128 11.79 6.97 -2.86
N MET A 129 11.03 5.95 -2.46
CA MET A 129 11.58 4.63 -2.16
C MET A 129 12.39 4.11 -3.35
N GLY A 130 11.82 4.22 -4.56
CA GLY A 130 12.48 3.78 -5.79
C GLY A 130 13.69 4.62 -6.21
N ASP A 131 13.74 5.90 -5.84
CA ASP A 131 14.85 6.80 -6.15
C ASP A 131 16.10 6.58 -5.27
N GLY A 132 16.02 5.66 -4.29
CA GLY A 132 17.13 5.33 -3.41
C GLY A 132 17.34 6.32 -2.27
N GLU A 133 16.29 7.08 -1.90
CA GLU A 133 16.31 7.83 -0.64
C GLU A 133 16.40 6.87 0.55
N GLU A 134 17.16 7.24 1.59
CA GLU A 134 17.34 6.45 2.82
C GLU A 134 16.09 6.51 3.72
N ILE A 135 14.94 6.12 3.19
CA ILE A 135 13.67 6.04 3.93
C ILE A 135 13.45 4.66 4.55
N ILE A 136 13.97 3.61 3.92
CA ILE A 136 13.96 2.21 4.38
C ILE A 136 15.31 1.55 4.08
N PHE A 137 15.61 0.44 4.74
CA PHE A 137 16.87 -0.29 4.54
C PHE A 137 16.62 -1.74 4.14
N ALA A 138 17.10 -2.15 2.96
CA ALA A 138 17.16 -3.53 2.50
C ALA A 138 18.13 -3.65 1.30
N GLU A 139 18.75 -4.82 1.13
CA GLU A 139 19.59 -5.12 -0.05
C GLU A 139 18.75 -5.22 -1.34
N GLU A 140 17.58 -5.84 -1.22
CA GLU A 140 16.59 -5.95 -2.29
C GLU A 140 15.22 -5.59 -1.73
N TYR A 141 14.56 -4.63 -2.38
CA TYR A 141 13.19 -4.24 -2.08
C TYR A 141 12.47 -3.78 -3.34
N GLY A 142 11.16 -3.65 -3.26
CA GLY A 142 10.35 -3.06 -4.32
C GLY A 142 8.87 -3.16 -4.01
N ASP A 143 8.05 -2.67 -4.93
CA ASP A 143 6.60 -2.56 -4.74
C ASP A 143 5.93 -3.90 -4.38
N TRP A 144 6.51 -5.04 -4.76
CA TRP A 144 6.00 -6.36 -4.43
C TRP A 144 5.98 -6.67 -2.91
N MET A 145 6.70 -5.88 -2.10
CA MET A 145 6.69 -5.98 -0.64
C MET A 145 5.51 -5.24 -0.01
N ILE A 146 4.86 -4.32 -0.72
CA ILE A 146 3.68 -3.61 -0.21
C ILE A 146 2.51 -4.61 -0.17
N PRO A 147 1.88 -4.84 0.99
CA PRO A 147 0.76 -5.76 1.08
C PRO A 147 -0.50 -5.18 0.43
N GLY A 148 -1.37 -6.07 -0.05
CA GLY A 148 -2.67 -5.71 -0.62
C GLY A 148 -2.77 -5.91 -2.13
N ASP A 149 -3.85 -5.40 -2.72
CA ASP A 149 -4.10 -5.50 -4.15
C ASP A 149 -3.72 -4.20 -4.85
N HIS A 150 -2.48 -4.12 -5.31
CA HIS A 150 -1.96 -2.98 -6.09
C HIS A 150 -2.85 -2.57 -7.26
N LYS A 151 -3.51 -3.53 -7.92
CA LYS A 151 -4.41 -3.21 -9.04
C LYS A 151 -5.67 -2.53 -8.54
N ALA A 152 -6.20 -2.99 -7.41
CA ALA A 152 -7.34 -2.35 -6.76
C ALA A 152 -6.98 -0.93 -6.31
N PHE A 153 -5.81 -0.75 -5.68
CA PHE A 153 -5.32 0.58 -5.27
C PHE A 153 -5.19 1.54 -6.47
N THR A 154 -4.51 1.08 -7.52
CA THR A 154 -4.31 1.89 -8.74
C THR A 154 -5.63 2.24 -9.42
N LYS A 155 -6.55 1.28 -9.52
CA LYS A 155 -7.88 1.51 -10.09
C LYS A 155 -8.67 2.50 -9.24
N ALA A 156 -8.62 2.40 -7.91
CA ALA A 156 -9.30 3.33 -7.02
C ALA A 156 -8.76 4.75 -7.18
N TYR A 157 -7.44 4.91 -7.23
CA TYR A 157 -6.82 6.21 -7.46
C TYR A 157 -7.24 6.82 -8.80
N LEU A 158 -7.16 6.05 -9.89
CA LEU A 158 -7.60 6.49 -11.22
C LEU A 158 -9.10 6.83 -11.26
N THR A 159 -9.93 6.11 -10.51
CA THR A 159 -11.37 6.40 -10.41
C THR A 159 -11.60 7.77 -9.77
N SER A 160 -10.98 8.04 -8.63
CA SER A 160 -11.11 9.32 -7.92
C SER A 160 -10.46 10.47 -8.69
N LEU A 161 -9.34 10.24 -9.39
CA LEU A 161 -8.74 11.22 -10.31
C LEU A 161 -9.71 11.57 -11.45
N ALA A 162 -10.29 10.57 -12.11
CA ALA A 162 -11.21 10.79 -13.23
C ALA A 162 -12.44 11.61 -12.81
N ALA A 163 -12.92 11.41 -11.57
CA ALA A 163 -14.06 12.13 -11.01
C ALA A 163 -13.76 13.59 -10.64
N THR A 164 -12.50 13.95 -10.37
CA THR A 164 -12.13 15.25 -9.76
C THR A 164 -11.27 16.14 -10.64
N THR A 165 -10.70 15.62 -11.72
CA THR A 165 -9.71 16.33 -12.53
C THR A 165 -10.13 16.48 -13.99
N ASN A 166 -9.59 17.49 -14.65
CA ASN A 166 -9.78 17.65 -16.10
C ASN A 166 -8.89 16.66 -16.90
N ALA A 167 -9.06 16.63 -18.22
CA ALA A 167 -8.32 15.71 -19.08
C ALA A 167 -6.79 15.83 -18.96
N SER A 168 -6.28 17.06 -18.82
CA SER A 168 -4.83 17.33 -18.75
C SER A 168 -4.24 16.79 -17.45
N GLU A 169 -4.84 17.17 -16.31
CA GLU A 169 -4.42 16.73 -14.98
C GLU A 169 -4.52 15.20 -14.82
N PHE A 170 -5.62 14.60 -15.29
CA PHE A 170 -5.78 13.15 -15.28
C PHE A 170 -4.66 12.47 -16.06
N THR A 171 -4.34 12.99 -17.26
CA THR A 171 -3.32 12.41 -18.13
C THR A 171 -1.92 12.57 -17.54
N GLU A 172 -1.61 13.72 -16.95
CA GLU A 172 -0.33 13.99 -16.30
C GLU A 172 -0.03 12.98 -15.19
N VAL A 173 -1.03 12.65 -14.37
CA VAL A 173 -0.89 11.69 -13.26
C VAL A 173 -0.94 10.24 -13.75
N ALA A 174 -1.80 9.92 -14.72
CA ALA A 174 -1.94 8.54 -15.20
C ALA A 174 -0.73 8.05 -16.00
N LEU A 175 -0.03 8.94 -16.71
CA LEU A 175 1.07 8.55 -17.61
C LEU A 175 2.26 7.88 -16.91
N PRO A 176 2.82 8.41 -15.78
CA PRO A 176 3.84 7.73 -15.00
C PRO A 176 3.39 6.33 -14.57
N LEU A 177 2.20 6.21 -13.98
CA LEU A 177 1.63 4.94 -13.53
C LEU A 177 1.54 3.89 -14.67
N ILE A 178 1.14 4.33 -15.87
CA ILE A 178 1.08 3.46 -17.05
C ILE A 178 2.48 3.07 -17.55
N LYS A 179 3.43 4.00 -17.48
CA LYS A 179 4.81 3.76 -17.90
C LYS A 179 5.47 2.73 -16.98
N ASP A 180 5.27 2.82 -15.68
CA ASP A 180 5.90 1.91 -14.71
C ASP A 180 5.33 0.49 -14.85
N ASP A 181 4.01 0.36 -15.04
CA ASP A 181 3.36 -0.93 -15.36
C ASP A 181 3.93 -1.57 -16.64
N SER A 182 4.35 -0.77 -17.62
CA SER A 182 4.82 -1.26 -18.93
C SER A 182 6.14 -2.04 -18.89
N PHE A 183 6.92 -1.91 -17.82
CA PHE A 183 8.16 -2.66 -17.60
C PHE A 183 7.98 -3.89 -16.70
N SER A 184 6.79 -4.08 -16.12
CA SER A 184 6.46 -5.21 -15.26
C SER A 184 5.87 -6.39 -16.05
N SER A 185 5.93 -7.60 -15.47
CA SER A 185 5.23 -8.79 -16.00
C SER A 185 3.70 -8.64 -16.03
N CYS A 186 3.16 -7.57 -15.41
CA CYS A 186 1.75 -7.20 -15.38
C CYS A 186 1.33 -6.15 -16.41
N ALA A 187 2.20 -5.79 -17.35
CA ALA A 187 1.94 -4.75 -18.36
C ALA A 187 0.48 -4.71 -18.86
N ASN A 188 -0.07 -3.49 -18.92
CA ASN A 188 -1.34 -3.04 -19.52
C ASN A 188 -2.54 -2.97 -18.59
N LYS A 189 -2.40 -3.40 -17.34
CA LYS A 189 -3.53 -3.40 -16.41
C LYS A 189 -3.86 -1.99 -15.94
N VAL A 190 -2.86 -1.13 -15.82
CA VAL A 190 -3.04 0.27 -15.43
C VAL A 190 -3.69 1.06 -16.57
N TYR A 191 -3.20 0.92 -17.80
CA TYR A 191 -3.79 1.59 -18.96
C TYR A 191 -5.24 1.18 -19.19
N ALA A 192 -5.56 -0.12 -19.14
CA ALA A 192 -6.93 -0.60 -19.27
C ALA A 192 -7.84 -0.04 -18.17
N SER A 193 -7.35 0.04 -16.92
CA SER A 193 -8.09 0.62 -15.80
C SER A 193 -8.33 2.11 -15.99
N ALA A 194 -7.31 2.88 -16.43
CA ALA A 194 -7.43 4.30 -16.72
C ALA A 194 -8.47 4.57 -17.81
N ILE A 195 -8.45 3.79 -18.89
CA ILE A 195 -9.46 3.90 -19.95
C ILE A 195 -10.83 3.46 -19.47
N ALA A 196 -10.96 2.48 -18.57
CA ALA A 196 -12.27 2.06 -18.07
C ALA A 196 -12.97 3.17 -17.28
N VAL A 197 -12.23 3.91 -16.46
CA VAL A 197 -12.79 4.90 -15.52
C VAL A 197 -12.88 6.32 -16.10
N ALA A 198 -12.02 6.65 -17.07
CA ALA A 198 -11.96 7.98 -17.67
C ALA A 198 -13.24 8.37 -18.45
N ASN A 199 -13.57 9.65 -18.43
CA ASN A 199 -14.56 10.26 -19.30
C ASN A 199 -14.05 10.38 -20.76
N LYS A 200 -14.88 10.87 -21.68
CA LYS A 200 -14.54 10.92 -23.11
C LYS A 200 -13.29 11.76 -23.41
N GLU A 201 -13.19 12.96 -22.83
CA GLU A 201 -12.08 13.89 -23.07
C GLU A 201 -10.77 13.34 -22.48
N GLN A 202 -10.83 12.84 -21.25
CA GLN A 202 -9.71 12.16 -20.59
C GLN A 202 -9.20 10.97 -21.42
N LYS A 203 -10.10 10.14 -21.96
CA LYS A 203 -9.75 9.00 -22.83
C LYS A 203 -9.02 9.44 -24.10
N GLU A 204 -9.55 10.46 -24.77
CA GLU A 204 -8.99 10.94 -26.04
C GLU A 204 -7.58 11.51 -25.84
N LEU A 205 -7.38 12.32 -24.80
CA LEU A 205 -6.07 12.90 -24.50
C LEU A 205 -5.06 11.84 -24.06
N LEU A 206 -5.44 10.94 -23.14
CA LEU A 206 -4.55 9.89 -22.66
C LEU A 206 -4.09 8.96 -23.80
N LYS A 207 -4.99 8.57 -24.71
CA LYS A 207 -4.65 7.77 -25.90
C LYS A 207 -3.63 8.48 -26.78
N LYS A 208 -3.83 9.78 -27.03
CA LYS A 208 -2.92 10.59 -27.84
C LYS A 208 -1.52 10.65 -27.21
N GLU A 209 -1.44 10.90 -25.90
CA GLU A 209 -0.15 10.99 -25.20
C GLU A 209 0.58 9.64 -25.11
N VAL A 210 -0.13 8.54 -24.84
CA VAL A 210 0.44 7.18 -24.82
C VAL A 210 1.04 6.83 -26.19
N GLN A 211 0.34 7.15 -27.28
CA GLN A 211 0.84 6.96 -28.64
C GLN A 211 2.04 7.86 -28.95
N ALA A 212 1.96 9.14 -28.61
CA ALA A 212 3.03 10.12 -28.86
C ALA A 212 4.33 9.73 -28.15
N ARG A 213 4.23 9.25 -26.90
CA ARG A 213 5.37 8.80 -26.08
C ARG A 213 5.81 7.37 -26.37
N LYS A 214 5.13 6.65 -27.28
CA LYS A 214 5.39 5.25 -27.64
C LYS A 214 5.44 4.33 -26.42
N ILE A 215 4.60 4.59 -25.41
CA ILE A 215 4.54 3.75 -24.21
C ILE A 215 3.98 2.40 -24.63
N LYS A 216 4.65 1.30 -24.23
CA LYS A 216 4.24 -0.04 -24.61
C LYS A 216 2.95 -0.40 -23.87
N THR A 217 1.83 -0.30 -24.59
CA THR A 217 0.53 -0.80 -24.12
C THR A 217 0.02 -1.90 -25.06
N LYS A 218 -0.23 -3.13 -24.60
CA LYS A 218 -1.05 -4.12 -25.33
C LYS A 218 -2.51 -3.71 -25.23
N ILE A 219 -3.17 -3.72 -26.39
CA ILE A 219 -4.61 -3.51 -26.57
C ILE A 219 -5.34 -4.79 -26.20
#